data_AF-A0A392N7C7-F1
#
_entry.id   AF-A0A392N7C7-F1
#
_cell.length_a   1.000
_cell.length_b   1.000
_cell.length_c   1.000
_cell.angle_alpha   90.00
_cell.angle_beta   90.00
_cell.angle_gamma   90.00
#
_symmetry.space_group_name_H-M   'P 1'
#
loop_
_entity.id
_entity.type
_entity.pdbx_description
1 polymer ?
#
loop_
_entity_poly.entity_id
_entity_poly.type
_entity_poly.pdbx_seq_one_letter_code
_entity_poly.pdbx_strand_id
1 'polypeptide(L)'
;MAMGVEKDKRIQWILGSVWIDVNMVTNVTKWVVDSGATRYICANRDTVTSYTSVGDNEDQVYLGDSKTATVNGKGNVFMKLTSGKTLALSDVLHVPTIRVTLLCLY
;
A
#
# COMPACT_ATOMS: atom_id res chain seq x y z
N MET A 1 0.76 37.33 16.01
CA MET A 1 1.04 35.95 16.46
C MET A 1 -0.12 35.09 15.99
N ALA A 2 0.00 34.42 14.85
CA ALA A 2 -1.03 33.50 14.39
C ALA A 2 -0.85 32.19 15.17
N MET A 3 -1.86 31.80 15.95
CA MET A 3 -1.94 30.45 16.51
C MET A 3 -2.00 29.48 15.33
N GLY A 4 -0.89 28.79 15.06
CA GLY A 4 -0.90 27.64 14.18
C GLY A 4 -1.81 26.59 14.82
N VAL A 5 -2.95 26.32 14.19
CA VAL A 5 -3.76 25.16 14.53
C VAL A 5 -2.91 23.93 14.21
N GLU A 6 -2.36 23.31 15.24
CA GLU A 6 -1.70 22.02 15.13
C GLU A 6 -2.77 21.02 14.71
N LYS A 7 -2.81 20.71 13.40
CA LYS A 7 -3.72 19.72 12.85
C LYS A 7 -3.34 18.37 13.45
N ASP A 8 -4.24 17.79 14.23
CA ASP A 8 -4.04 16.45 14.78
C ASP A 8 -3.79 15.47 13.62
N LYS A 9 -2.58 14.91 13.60
CA LYS A 9 -2.14 13.97 12.58
C LYS A 9 -3.08 12.77 12.53
N ARG A 10 -3.65 12.34 13.67
CA ARG A 10 -4.59 11.20 13.76
C ARG A 10 -5.85 11.43 12.93
N ILE A 11 -6.39 12.64 12.96
CA ILE A 11 -7.59 12.99 12.19
C ILE A 11 -7.30 12.98 10.68
N GLN A 12 -6.13 13.50 10.27
CA GLN A 12 -5.73 13.50 8.86
C GLN A 12 -5.56 12.07 8.32
N TRP A 13 -5.03 11.13 9.11
CA TRP A 13 -4.86 9.74 8.69
C TRP A 13 -6.20 9.02 8.51
N ILE A 14 -7.13 9.15 9.44
CA ILE A 14 -8.47 8.53 9.35
C ILE A 14 -9.20 9.03 8.09
N LEU A 15 -9.13 10.34 7.83
CA LEU A 15 -9.74 10.92 6.62
C LEU A 15 -9.08 10.39 5.34
N GLY A 16 -7.76 10.19 5.36
CA GLY A 16 -7.02 9.58 4.25
C GLY A 16 -7.46 8.14 3.96
N SER A 17 -7.61 7.31 5.01
CA SER A 17 -8.10 5.93 4.88
C SER A 17 -9.46 5.87 4.24
N VAL A 18 -10.42 6.60 4.83
CA VAL A 18 -11.81 6.63 4.39
C VAL A 18 -11.91 7.17 2.96
N TRP A 19 -11.12 8.20 2.63
CA TRP A 19 -11.10 8.75 1.28
C TRP A 19 -10.59 7.73 0.25
N ILE A 20 -9.50 7.01 0.53
CA ILE A 20 -8.96 6.00 -0.39
C ILE A 20 -9.93 4.82 -0.53
N ASP A 21 -10.49 4.33 0.57
CA ASP A 21 -11.47 3.23 0.58
C ASP A 21 -12.69 3.52 -0.30
N VAL A 22 -13.30 4.70 -0.15
CA VAL A 22 -14.47 5.10 -0.95
C VAL A 22 -14.12 5.30 -2.42
N ASN A 23 -12.87 5.66 -2.73
CA ASN A 23 -12.44 6.01 -4.08
C ASN A 23 -11.76 4.85 -4.85
N MET A 24 -11.62 3.66 -4.29
CA MET A 24 -10.96 2.54 -4.98
C MET A 24 -11.82 1.89 -6.07
N VAL A 25 -11.25 1.67 -7.26
CA VAL A 25 -11.90 0.92 -8.35
C VAL A 25 -11.70 -0.58 -8.13
N THR A 26 -12.80 -1.33 -8.11
CA THR A 26 -12.88 -2.75 -7.75
C THR A 26 -12.33 -3.74 -8.80
N ASN A 27 -11.69 -3.25 -9.87
CA ASN A 27 -11.38 -4.07 -11.07
C ASN A 27 -9.93 -4.59 -11.15
N VAL A 28 -9.17 -4.46 -10.08
CA VAL A 28 -7.82 -5.04 -9.93
C VAL A 28 -7.74 -5.57 -8.52
N THR A 29 -7.57 -6.89 -8.36
CA THR A 29 -7.12 -7.60 -7.13
C THR A 29 -7.52 -6.96 -5.79
N LYS A 30 -8.45 -7.55 -5.02
CA LYS A 30 -8.93 -7.05 -3.70
C LYS A 30 -7.84 -6.30 -2.90
N TRP A 31 -7.85 -4.98 -2.98
CA TRP A 31 -7.00 -4.10 -2.18
C TRP A 31 -7.66 -3.90 -0.82
N VAL A 32 -6.86 -3.88 0.23
CA VAL A 32 -7.29 -3.65 1.61
C VAL A 32 -6.47 -2.49 2.15
N VAL A 33 -7.14 -1.48 2.71
CA VAL A 33 -6.47 -0.42 3.44
C VAL A 33 -6.15 -0.91 4.84
N ASP A 34 -4.88 -0.82 5.19
CA ASP A 34 -4.37 -1.14 6.52
C ASP A 34 -3.59 0.07 7.06
N SER A 35 -4.26 0.85 7.91
CA SER A 35 -3.65 2.01 8.56
C SER A 35 -2.51 1.64 9.53
N GLY A 36 -2.38 0.35 9.91
CA GLY A 36 -1.31 -0.15 10.75
C GLY A 36 -0.09 -0.66 9.97
N ALA A 37 -0.19 -0.82 8.66
CA ALA A 37 0.93 -1.21 7.82
C ALA A 37 1.94 -0.06 7.69
N THR A 38 3.22 -0.39 7.49
CA THR A 38 4.32 0.56 7.25
C THR A 38 4.86 0.52 5.82
N ARG A 39 4.41 -0.46 5.02
CA ARG A 39 4.85 -0.72 3.65
C ARG A 39 3.64 -1.06 2.80
N TYR A 40 3.65 -0.61 1.55
CA TYR A 40 2.70 -1.08 0.53
C TYR A 40 3.10 -2.50 0.11
N ILE A 41 2.13 -3.42 0.05
CA ILE A 41 2.40 -4.82 -0.32
C ILE A 41 1.40 -5.28 -1.37
N CYS A 42 1.89 -6.00 -2.39
CA CYS A 42 1.11 -6.55 -3.48
C CYS A 42 1.33 -8.04 -3.67
N ALA A 43 0.23 -8.76 -3.86
CA ALA A 43 0.23 -10.17 -4.17
C ALA A 43 0.56 -10.46 -5.64
N ASN A 44 0.19 -9.55 -6.55
CA ASN A 44 0.28 -9.78 -7.98
C ASN A 44 1.36 -8.90 -8.63
N ARG A 45 2.45 -9.54 -9.06
CA ARG A 45 3.52 -8.92 -9.84
C ARG A 45 3.04 -8.13 -11.05
N ASP A 46 2.01 -8.59 -11.76
CA ASP A 46 1.59 -7.99 -13.03
C ASP A 46 1.00 -6.59 -12.86
N THR A 47 0.62 -6.23 -11.63
CA THR A 47 0.16 -4.87 -11.30
C THR A 47 1.32 -3.88 -11.08
N VAL A 48 2.56 -4.38 -11.01
CA VAL A 48 3.78 -3.60 -10.72
C VAL A 48 4.50 -3.24 -12.01
N THR A 49 4.62 -1.94 -12.31
CA THR A 49 5.16 -1.47 -13.61
C THR A 49 6.67 -1.29 -13.64
N SER A 50 7.32 -1.02 -12.50
CA SER A 50 8.78 -0.78 -12.40
C SER A 50 9.45 -1.84 -11.51
N TYR A 51 9.20 -3.11 -11.84
CA TYR A 51 9.56 -4.25 -11.01
C TYR A 51 11.06 -4.52 -10.99
N THR A 52 11.63 -4.57 -9.80
CA THR A 52 12.99 -5.02 -9.51
C THR A 52 12.91 -6.23 -8.58
N SER A 53 13.51 -7.36 -9.00
CA SER A 53 13.66 -8.53 -8.13
C SER A 53 14.65 -8.24 -7.00
N VAL A 54 14.39 -8.74 -5.78
CA VAL A 54 15.32 -8.54 -4.65
C VAL A 54 16.53 -9.50 -4.71
N GLY A 55 16.50 -10.49 -5.61
CA GLY A 55 17.59 -11.45 -5.79
C GLY A 55 17.73 -12.40 -4.60
N ASP A 56 18.94 -12.91 -4.37
CA ASP A 56 19.24 -13.90 -3.32
C ASP A 56 19.22 -13.33 -1.89
N ASN A 57 19.05 -12.01 -1.75
CA ASN A 57 18.80 -11.37 -0.47
C ASN A 57 17.31 -11.49 -0.17
N GLU A 58 16.95 -12.49 0.66
CA GLU A 58 15.59 -12.67 1.14
C GLU A 58 15.18 -11.51 2.05
N ASP A 59 14.63 -10.46 1.47
CA ASP A 59 13.87 -9.48 2.24
C ASP A 59 12.58 -10.15 2.74
N GLN A 60 12.26 -9.93 4.01
CA GLN A 60 11.04 -10.44 4.63
C GLN A 60 10.22 -9.29 5.22
N VAL A 61 8.89 -9.43 5.15
CA VAL A 61 7.95 -8.56 5.86
C VAL A 61 7.34 -9.30 7.04
N TYR A 62 7.12 -8.59 8.14
CA TYR A 62 6.35 -9.08 9.29
C TYR A 62 4.88 -8.78 9.08
N LEU A 63 4.04 -9.79 9.30
CA LEU A 63 2.59 -9.69 9.19
C LEU A 63 1.95 -9.51 10.57
N GLY A 64 0.70 -9.04 10.59
CA GLY A 64 -0.05 -8.81 11.83
C GLY A 64 -0.31 -10.08 12.65
N ASP A 65 -0.17 -11.27 12.06
CA ASP A 65 -0.29 -12.57 12.73
C ASP A 65 1.05 -13.13 13.23
N SER A 66 2.08 -12.28 13.37
CA SER A 66 3.43 -12.65 13.81
C SER A 66 4.18 -13.61 12.89
N LYS A 67 3.67 -13.84 11.67
CA LYS A 67 4.40 -14.57 10.63
C LYS A 67 5.24 -13.63 9.80
N THR A 68 6.22 -14.20 9.10
CA THR A 68 6.96 -13.50 8.05
C THR A 68 6.52 -13.97 6.67
N ALA A 69 6.74 -13.10 5.68
CA ALA A 69 6.52 -13.43 4.28
C ALA A 69 7.68 -12.90 3.43
N THR A 70 8.13 -13.72 2.48
CA THR A 70 9.23 -13.39 1.57
C THR A 70 8.80 -12.35 0.55
N VAL A 71 9.67 -11.37 0.33
CA VAL A 71 9.53 -10.35 -0.70
C VAL A 71 10.26 -10.83 -1.95
N ASN A 72 9.52 -11.01 -3.05
CA ASN A 72 10.09 -11.45 -4.32
C ASN A 72 10.60 -10.28 -5.17
N GLY A 73 10.15 -9.06 -4.88
CA GLY A 73 10.56 -7.87 -5.61
C GLY A 73 9.91 -6.60 -5.07
N LYS A 74 10.22 -5.48 -5.71
CA LYS A 74 9.59 -4.20 -5.43
C LYS A 74 9.38 -3.40 -6.71
N GLY A 75 8.43 -2.46 -6.69
CA GLY A 75 8.26 -1.51 -7.78
C GLY A 75 7.09 -0.58 -7.55
N ASN A 76 6.66 0.09 -8.62
CA ASN A 76 5.57 1.07 -8.55
C ASN A 76 4.26 0.45 -9.02
N VAL A 77 3.16 0.87 -8.40
CA VAL A 77 1.80 0.50 -8.81
C VAL A 77 0.98 1.75 -9.06
N PHE A 78 0.24 1.76 -10.16
CA PHE A 78 -0.69 2.82 -10.50
C PHE A 78 -2.12 2.33 -10.31
N MET A 79 -2.84 2.94 -9.37
CA MET A 79 -4.22 2.62 -9.08
C MET A 79 -5.14 3.70 -9.62
N LYS A 80 -6.11 3.31 -10.44
CA LYS A 80 -7.18 4.23 -10.86
C LYS A 80 -8.24 4.32 -9.77
N LEU A 81 -8.62 5.53 -9.42
CA LEU A 81 -9.68 5.84 -8.47
C LEU A 81 -11.00 6.10 -9.22
N THR A 82 -12.12 5.92 -8.52
CA THR A 82 -13.47 6.18 -9.06
C THR A 82 -13.68 7.66 -9.38
N SER A 83 -12.90 8.56 -8.76
CA SER A 83 -12.81 9.97 -9.11
C SER A 83 -12.15 10.24 -10.47
N GLY A 84 -11.67 9.22 -11.19
CA GLY A 84 -10.94 9.34 -12.45
C GLY A 84 -9.46 9.72 -12.27
N LYS A 85 -9.01 9.96 -11.03
CA LYS A 85 -7.61 10.21 -10.69
C LYS A 85 -6.82 8.91 -10.63
N THR A 86 -5.51 9.02 -10.79
CA THR A 86 -4.58 7.89 -10.60
C THR A 86 -3.74 8.14 -9.35
N LEU A 87 -3.75 7.19 -8.42
CA LEU A 87 -2.85 7.13 -7.28
C LEU A 87 -1.59 6.36 -7.68
N ALA A 88 -0.43 6.98 -7.52
CA ALA A 88 0.87 6.35 -7.75
C ALA A 88 1.44 5.91 -6.41
N LEU A 89 1.70 4.61 -6.28
CA LEU A 89 2.33 4.00 -5.11
C LEU A 89 3.75 3.60 -5.49
N SER A 90 4.72 4.06 -4.71
CA SER A 90 6.14 3.77 -4.90
C SER A 90 6.62 2.73 -3.90
N ASP A 91 7.70 2.03 -4.25
CA ASP A 91 8.35 1.04 -3.37
C ASP A 91 7.40 -0.05 -2.82
N VAL A 92 6.40 -0.43 -3.62
CA VAL A 92 5.45 -1.50 -3.32
C VAL A 92 6.18 -2.83 -3.34
N LEU A 93 6.08 -3.57 -2.23
CA LEU A 93 6.68 -4.89 -2.08
C LEU A 93 5.80 -5.95 -2.74
N HIS A 94 6.39 -6.78 -3.58
CA HIS A 94 5.72 -7.95 -4.13
C HIS A 94 5.94 -9.16 -3.22
N VAL A 95 4.86 -9.63 -2.62
CA VAL A 95 4.84 -10.76 -1.67
C VAL A 95 3.79 -11.76 -2.17
N PRO A 96 4.17 -12.84 -2.87
CA PRO A 96 3.19 -13.75 -3.49
C PRO A 96 2.34 -14.54 -2.50
N THR A 97 2.81 -14.67 -1.25
CA THR A 97 2.14 -15.48 -0.21
C THR A 97 0.93 -14.79 0.39
N ILE A 98 0.82 -13.46 0.29
CA ILE A 98 -0.38 -12.74 0.72
C ILE A 98 -1.45 -12.81 -0.37
N ARG A 99 -2.72 -12.94 0.04
CA ARG A 99 -3.86 -13.08 -0.89
C ARG A 99 -4.57 -11.76 -1.21
N VAL A 100 -4.19 -10.70 -0.51
CA VAL A 100 -4.73 -9.34 -0.65
C VAL A 100 -3.57 -8.38 -0.81
N THR A 101 -3.81 -7.28 -1.49
CA THR A 101 -2.83 -6.22 -1.64
C THR A 101 -3.10 -5.16 -0.57
N LEU A 102 -2.10 -4.85 0.26
CA LEU A 102 -2.21 -3.94 1.40
C LEU A 102 -1.78 -2.52 1.01
N LEU A 103 -2.69 -1.56 1.21
CA LEU A 103 -2.38 -0.15 1.18
C LEU A 103 -2.04 0.33 2.58
N CYS A 104 -0.76 0.64 2.77
CA CYS A 104 -0.32 1.50 3.85
C CYS A 104 -0.78 2.93 3.56
N LEU A 105 -0.99 3.76 4.59
CA LEU A 105 -1.36 5.17 4.41
C LEU A 105 -0.25 6.13 4.83
N TYR A 106 0.95 5.63 5.12
CA TYR A 106 2.08 6.43 5.57
C TYR A 106 2.92 6.97 4.41
#